data_AF-L7JZ28-F1
#
_entry.id   AF-L7JZ28-F1
#
_cell.length_a   1.000
_cell.length_b   1.000
_cell.length_c   1.000
_cell.angle_alpha   90.00
_cell.angle_beta   90.00
_cell.angle_gamma   90.00
#
_symmetry.space_group_name_H-M   'P 1'
#
loop_
_entity.id
_entity.type
_entity.pdbx_description
1 polymer ?
#
loop_
_entity_poly.entity_id
_entity_poly.type
_entity_poly.pdbx_seq_one_letter_code
_entity_poly.pdbx_strand_id
1 'polypeptide(L)'
;MTFYVLASISNAIILIISFSLLVSNTILILYNETTIERLTLNEFHAGDDSYRNIFEKDLLRVDDNFNIRDRRLFNPYFLGYIENVREVFGDNYYEWIMPYFTSRGDGIYFRTQSIQP
;
A
#
# COMPACT_ATOMS: atom_id res chain seq x y z
N MET A 1 -14.26 -40.85 -2.44
CA MET A 1 -14.23 -40.06 -3.69
C MET A 1 -14.85 -38.68 -3.53
N THR A 2 -16.09 -38.57 -3.03
CA THR A 2 -16.77 -37.28 -2.80
C THR A 2 -16.01 -36.31 -1.89
N PHE A 3 -15.41 -36.78 -0.79
CA PHE A 3 -14.60 -35.95 0.10
C PHE A 3 -13.37 -35.33 -0.59
N TYR A 4 -12.68 -36.08 -1.46
CA TYR A 4 -11.53 -35.59 -2.20
C TYR A 4 -11.93 -34.53 -3.24
N VAL A 5 -13.07 -34.71 -3.89
CA VAL A 5 -13.62 -33.73 -4.83
C VAL A 5 -13.99 -32.43 -4.10
N LEU A 6 -14.67 -32.52 -2.96
CA LEU A 6 -15.02 -31.35 -2.14
C LEU A 6 -13.77 -30.62 -1.62
N ALA A 7 -12.77 -31.34 -1.11
CA ALA A 7 -11.51 -30.76 -0.64
C ALA A 7 -10.76 -30.05 -1.78
N SER A 8 -10.75 -30.64 -2.99
CA SER A 8 -10.10 -30.04 -4.15
C SER A 8 -10.78 -28.73 -4.57
N ILE A 9 -12.12 -28.70 -4.58
CA ILE A 9 -12.90 -27.49 -4.88
C ILE A 9 -12.67 -26.41 -3.81
N SER A 10 -12.70 -26.77 -2.53
CA SER A 10 -12.45 -25.82 -1.44
C SER A 10 -11.05 -25.21 -1.51
N ASN A 11 -10.02 -26.02 -1.74
CA ASN A 11 -8.65 -25.52 -1.92
C ASN A 11 -8.52 -24.61 -3.14
N ALA A 12 -9.21 -24.93 -4.25
CA ALA A 12 -9.21 -24.07 -5.43
C ALA A 12 -9.84 -22.69 -5.14
N ILE A 13 -10.95 -22.66 -4.39
CA ILE A 13 -11.58 -21.40 -3.97
C ILE A 13 -10.64 -20.59 -3.06
N ILE A 14 -10.03 -21.24 -2.06
CA ILE A 14 -9.07 -20.59 -1.16
C ILE A 14 -7.90 -20.01 -1.95
N LEU A 15 -7.34 -20.78 -2.89
CA LEU A 15 -6.23 -20.34 -3.74
C LEU A 15 -6.59 -19.07 -4.53
N ILE A 16 -7.78 -19.03 -5.13
CA ILE A 16 -8.25 -17.87 -5.90
C ILE A 16 -8.38 -16.64 -5.01
N ILE A 17 -8.98 -16.79 -3.82
CA ILE A 17 -9.15 -15.69 -2.87
C ILE A 17 -7.79 -15.20 -2.36
N SER A 18 -6.91 -16.11 -1.93
CA SER A 18 -5.57 -15.77 -1.47
C SER A 18 -4.74 -15.08 -2.55
N PHE A 19 -4.85 -15.52 -3.80
CA PHE A 19 -4.17 -14.87 -4.93
C PHE A 19 -4.68 -13.46 -5.17
N SER A 20 -6.00 -13.25 -5.15
CA SER A 20 -6.61 -11.92 -5.30
C SER A 20 -6.16 -10.96 -4.18
N LEU A 21 -6.14 -11.46 -2.93
CA LEU A 21 -5.64 -10.71 -1.78
C LEU A 21 -4.14 -10.40 -1.90
N LEU A 22 -3.34 -11.37 -2.35
CA LEU A 22 -1.91 -11.19 -2.56
C LEU A 22 -1.64 -10.06 -3.57
N VAL A 23 -2.33 -10.08 -4.72
CA VAL A 23 -2.18 -9.03 -5.74
C VAL A 23 -2.56 -7.67 -5.18
N SER A 24 -3.71 -7.59 -4.49
CA SER A 24 -4.19 -6.32 -3.92
C SER A 24 -3.22 -5.74 -2.90
N ASN A 25 -2.74 -6.56 -1.96
CA ASN A 25 -1.77 -6.14 -0.95
C ASN A 25 -0.39 -5.83 -1.54
N THR A 26 0.03 -6.53 -2.59
CA THR A 26 1.27 -6.21 -3.31
C THR A 26 1.19 -4.80 -3.89
N ILE A 27 0.06 -4.42 -4.49
CA ILE A 27 -0.10 -3.05 -5.01
C ILE A 27 -0.10 -2.04 -3.85
N LEU A 28 -0.76 -2.32 -2.74
CA LEU A 28 -0.73 -1.44 -1.55
C LEU A 28 0.72 -1.20 -1.06
N ILE A 29 1.51 -2.27 -0.91
CA ILE A 29 2.92 -2.17 -0.50
C ILE A 29 3.72 -1.37 -1.53
N LEU A 30 3.52 -1.60 -2.82
CA LEU A 30 4.24 -0.88 -3.87
C LEU A 30 3.98 0.62 -3.84
N TYR A 31 2.80 1.07 -3.43
CA TYR A 31 2.49 2.49 -3.29
C TYR A 31 2.71 3.03 -1.87
N ASN A 32 3.09 2.20 -0.90
CA ASN A 32 3.11 2.54 0.53
C ASN A 32 1.78 3.14 0.98
N GLU A 33 0.70 2.44 0.68
CA GLU A 33 -0.67 2.81 1.06
C GLU A 33 -1.27 1.70 1.91
N THR A 34 -1.96 2.06 2.99
CA THR A 34 -2.93 1.19 3.64
C THR A 34 -4.22 1.15 2.83
N THR A 35 -5.08 0.17 3.10
CA THR A 35 -6.40 0.07 2.46
C THR A 35 -7.23 1.34 2.67
N ILE A 36 -7.15 1.95 3.86
CA ILE A 36 -7.90 3.16 4.22
C ILE A 36 -7.35 4.34 3.41
N GLU A 37 -6.04 4.56 3.41
CA GLU A 37 -5.41 5.66 2.66
C GLU A 37 -5.68 5.54 1.16
N ARG A 38 -5.67 4.32 0.62
CA ARG A 38 -6.01 4.09 -0.78
C ARG A 38 -7.44 4.49 -1.13
N LEU A 39 -8.39 4.19 -0.25
CA LEU A 39 -9.78 4.63 -0.42
C LEU A 39 -9.87 6.15 -0.33
N THR A 40 -9.22 6.77 0.65
CA THR A 40 -9.16 8.23 0.79
C THR A 40 -8.58 8.91 -0.44
N LEU A 41 -7.49 8.39 -1.00
CA LEU A 41 -6.90 8.92 -2.24
C LEU A 41 -7.83 8.74 -3.45
N ASN A 42 -8.64 7.69 -3.50
CA ASN A 42 -9.63 7.52 -4.56
C ASN A 42 -10.70 8.63 -4.48
N GLU A 43 -11.21 8.92 -3.29
CA GLU A 43 -12.20 9.97 -3.07
C GLU A 43 -11.62 11.36 -3.37
N PHE A 44 -10.38 11.62 -2.94
CA PHE A 44 -9.67 12.85 -3.28
C PHE A 44 -9.49 13.00 -4.80
N HIS A 45 -9.15 11.91 -5.50
CA HIS A 45 -9.11 11.90 -6.97
C HIS A 45 -10.47 12.12 -7.63
N ALA A 46 -11.57 11.78 -6.95
CA ALA A 46 -12.93 12.07 -7.38
C ALA A 46 -13.36 13.53 -7.07
N GLY A 47 -12.55 14.27 -6.32
CA GLY A 47 -12.78 15.66 -5.93
C GLY A 47 -13.49 15.83 -4.58
N ASP A 48 -13.54 14.78 -3.76
CA ASP A 48 -14.07 14.85 -2.40
C ASP A 48 -12.92 14.93 -1.36
N ASP A 49 -12.82 16.09 -0.70
CA ASP A 49 -11.77 16.39 0.28
C ASP A 49 -12.18 16.07 1.73
N SER A 50 -13.36 15.46 1.94
CA SER A 50 -13.94 15.22 3.27
C SER A 50 -13.04 14.40 4.21
N TYR A 51 -12.12 13.63 3.66
CA TYR A 51 -11.31 12.63 4.38
C TYR A 51 -9.85 13.01 4.55
N ARG A 52 -9.48 14.28 4.31
CA ARG A 52 -8.10 14.75 4.36
C ARG A 52 -7.39 14.52 5.71
N ASN A 53 -8.15 14.48 6.81
CA ASN A 53 -7.62 14.26 8.17
C ASN A 53 -7.17 12.82 8.45
N ILE A 54 -7.33 11.90 7.50
CA ILE A 54 -6.88 10.51 7.65
C ILE A 54 -5.35 10.41 7.56
N PHE A 55 -4.72 11.32 6.82
CA PHE A 55 -3.27 11.40 6.77
C PHE A 55 -2.74 12.19 7.96
N GLU A 56 -1.77 11.62 8.68
CA GLU A 56 -1.05 12.35 9.75
C GLU A 56 -0.35 13.58 9.18
N LYS A 57 0.23 13.45 7.98
CA LYS A 57 0.81 14.56 7.22
C LYS A 57 -0.13 14.97 6.10
N ASP A 58 -0.33 16.28 5.96
CA ASP A 58 -1.15 16.84 4.88
C ASP A 58 -0.74 16.30 3.50
N LEU A 59 -1.71 16.07 2.62
CA LEU A 59 -1.45 15.70 1.21
C LEU A 59 -0.48 16.71 0.58
N LEU A 60 0.44 16.23 -0.24
CA LEU A 60 1.36 17.11 -0.95
C LEU A 60 0.55 18.02 -1.89
N ARG A 61 0.50 19.31 -1.54
CA ARG A 61 -0.10 20.34 -2.39
C ARG A 61 0.82 20.56 -3.57
N VAL A 62 0.51 19.93 -4.69
CA VAL A 62 1.10 20.29 -5.98
C VAL A 62 0.29 21.49 -6.49
N ASP A 63 0.98 22.60 -6.75
CA ASP A 63 0.44 23.84 -7.32
C ASP A 63 -0.67 23.58 -8.36
N ASP A 64 -1.69 24.44 -8.37
CA ASP A 64 -2.92 24.35 -9.19
C ASP A 64 -2.68 24.24 -10.71
N ASN A 65 -1.42 24.33 -11.17
CA ASN A 65 -0.98 24.26 -12.55
C ASN A 65 -0.43 22.90 -13.00
N PHE A 66 -0.30 21.90 -12.12
CA PHE A 66 0.13 20.56 -12.52
C PHE A 66 -1.05 19.63 -12.74
N ASN A 67 -1.44 19.50 -14.02
CA ASN A 67 -2.48 18.59 -14.50
C ASN A 67 -2.01 17.12 -14.53
N ILE A 68 -1.36 16.67 -13.46
CA ILE A 68 -0.86 15.30 -13.35
C ILE A 68 -1.65 14.64 -12.22
N ARG A 69 -2.72 13.93 -12.60
CA ARG A 69 -3.48 13.00 -11.74
C ARG A 69 -2.64 11.78 -11.29
N ASP A 70 -1.34 11.94 -11.06
CA ASP A 70 -0.47 10.84 -10.66
C ASP A 70 -0.52 10.69 -9.13
N ARG A 71 -1.16 9.60 -8.70
CA ARG A 71 -1.31 9.18 -7.29
C ARG A 71 0.01 9.24 -6.51
N ARG A 72 1.13 9.00 -7.19
CA ARG A 72 2.47 8.99 -6.58
C ARG A 72 2.89 10.35 -6.03
N LEU A 73 2.38 11.43 -6.63
CA LEU A 73 2.66 12.80 -6.21
C LEU A 73 1.79 13.23 -5.03
N PHE A 74 0.55 12.74 -4.96
CA PHE A 74 -0.36 13.06 -3.86
C PHE A 74 -0.05 12.29 -2.58
N ASN A 75 0.42 11.04 -2.71
CA ASN A 75 0.74 10.21 -1.55
C ASN A 75 2.04 10.70 -0.87
N PRO A 76 1.96 11.30 0.35
CA PRO A 76 3.14 11.79 1.05
C PRO A 76 4.09 10.67 1.50
N TYR A 77 3.61 9.43 1.58
CA TYR A 77 4.38 8.26 2.02
C TYR A 77 5.01 7.46 0.88
N PHE A 78 4.77 7.82 -0.39
CA PHE A 78 5.37 7.10 -1.50
C PHE A 78 6.89 7.37 -1.56
N LEU A 79 7.76 6.42 -1.25
CA LEU A 79 9.23 6.63 -1.29
C LEU A 79 9.87 6.10 -2.58
N GLY A 80 9.06 5.52 -3.47
CA GLY A 80 9.50 4.71 -4.61
C GLY A 80 9.34 3.22 -4.33
N TYR A 81 9.09 2.45 -5.38
CA TYR A 81 8.66 1.04 -5.27
C TYR A 81 9.55 0.16 -4.40
N ILE A 82 10.86 0.25 -4.58
CA ILE A 82 11.82 -0.59 -3.84
C ILE A 82 11.89 -0.16 -2.37
N GLU A 83 11.87 1.13 -2.12
CA GLU A 83 11.98 1.65 -0.75
C GLU A 83 10.71 1.35 0.04
N ASN A 84 9.53 1.43 -0.60
CA ASN A 84 8.26 1.05 0.02
C ASN A 84 8.24 -0.44 0.43
N VAL A 85 8.79 -1.32 -0.41
CA VAL A 85 8.92 -2.74 -0.07
C VAL A 85 9.88 -2.92 1.11
N ARG A 86 10.98 -2.16 1.18
CA ARG A 86 11.93 -2.21 2.31
C ARG A 86 11.34 -1.68 3.62
N GLU A 87 10.42 -0.73 3.57
CA GLU A 87 9.71 -0.30 4.79
C GLU A 87 8.96 -1.47 5.45
N VAL A 88 8.38 -2.37 4.65
CA VAL A 88 7.62 -3.52 5.14
C VAL A 88 8.50 -4.72 5.47
N PHE A 89 9.40 -5.11 4.56
CA PHE A 89 10.18 -6.35 4.67
C PHE A 89 11.60 -6.16 5.21
N GLY A 90 12.04 -4.91 5.41
CA GLY A 90 13.39 -4.59 5.86
C GLY A 90 14.42 -4.61 4.74
N ASP A 91 15.67 -4.41 5.13
CA ASP A 91 16.81 -4.21 4.22
C ASP A 91 17.36 -5.52 3.61
N ASN A 92 17.25 -6.62 4.34
CA ASN A 92 17.85 -7.89 3.96
C ASN A 92 16.86 -8.73 3.15
N TYR A 93 17.11 -8.84 1.84
CA TYR A 93 16.24 -9.60 0.92
C TYR A 93 16.09 -11.09 1.27
N TYR A 94 17.07 -11.70 1.94
CA TYR A 94 16.97 -13.08 2.43
C TYR A 94 15.93 -13.25 3.55
N GLU A 95 15.66 -12.18 4.28
CA GLU A 95 14.73 -12.19 5.42
C GLU A 95 13.29 -11.92 4.97
N TRP A 96 13.06 -11.48 3.73
CA TRP A 96 11.73 -11.12 3.22
C TRP A 96 10.72 -12.26 3.20
N ILE A 97 11.19 -13.50 3.08
CA ILE A 97 10.34 -14.71 3.12
C ILE A 97 10.20 -15.28 4.53
N MET A 98 10.89 -14.71 5.51
CA MET A 98 10.91 -15.21 6.87
C MET A 98 9.78 -14.57 7.68
N PRO A 99 9.04 -15.35 8.48
CA PRO A 99 7.88 -14.86 9.22
C PRO A 99 8.28 -14.25 10.57
N TYR A 100 9.25 -13.35 10.58
CA TYR A 100 9.59 -12.56 11.77
C TYR A 100 9.68 -11.07 11.41
N PHE A 101 9.62 -10.22 12.43
CA PHE A 101 9.53 -8.79 12.25
C PHE A 101 10.87 -8.20 11.76
N THR A 102 10.84 -7.59 10.57
CA THR A 102 11.98 -6.89 9.95
C THR A 102 11.61 -5.50 9.43
N SER A 103 10.35 -5.08 9.62
CA SER A 103 9.85 -3.80 9.15
C SER A 103 10.63 -2.64 9.77
N ARG A 104 10.75 -1.55 9.02
CA ARG A 104 11.42 -0.33 9.48
C ARG A 104 10.44 0.56 10.25
N GLY A 105 11.01 1.45 11.06
CA GLY A 105 10.25 2.44 11.83
C GLY A 105 9.70 1.89 13.14
N ASP A 106 9.06 2.77 13.90
CA ASP A 106 8.44 2.50 15.20
C ASP A 106 6.91 2.34 15.11
N GLY A 107 6.34 2.50 13.91
CA GLY A 107 4.90 2.51 13.66
C GLY A 107 4.19 3.78 14.15
N ILE A 108 4.94 4.78 14.62
CA ILE A 108 4.44 6.08 15.06
C ILE A 108 4.79 7.13 14.02
N TYR A 109 6.04 7.13 13.53
CA TYR A 109 6.52 8.08 12.55
C TYR A 109 6.97 7.38 11.27
N PHE A 110 6.43 7.81 10.14
CA PHE A 110 6.75 7.27 8.83
C PHE A 110 7.59 8.26 8.01
N ARG A 111 8.54 7.73 7.25
CA ARG A 111 9.30 8.55 6.31
C ARG A 111 8.35 9.07 5.24
N THR A 112 8.47 10.36 4.94
CA THR A 112 7.64 11.03 3.93
C THR A 112 8.50 11.63 2.84
N GLN A 113 7.93 11.79 1.65
CA GLN A 113 8.50 12.68 0.65
C GLN A 113 8.53 14.10 1.23
N SER A 114 9.71 14.70 1.28
CA SER A 114 9.85 16.14 1.43
C SER A 114 9.98 16.73 0.04
N ILE A 115 8.98 17.49 -0.41
CA ILE A 115 9.24 18.49 -1.46
C ILE A 115 10.16 19.51 -0.78
N GLN A 116 11.46 19.50 -1.11
CA GLN A 116 12.32 20.63 -0.78
C GLN A 116 11.75 21.85 -1.54
N PRO A 117 11.50 22.97 -0.85
CA PRO A 117 10.99 24.18 -1.49
C PRO A 117 11.95 24.71 -2.57
#